data_AF-A0A2H0TL60-F1
#
_entry.id   AF-A0A2H0TL60-F1
#
_cell.length_a   1.000
_cell.length_b   1.000
_cell.length_c   1.000
_cell.angle_alpha   90.00
_cell.angle_beta   90.00
_cell.angle_gamma   90.00
#
_symmetry.space_group_name_H-M   'P 1'
#
loop_
_entity.id
_entity.type
_entity.pdbx_description
1 polymer ?
#
loop_
_entity_poly.entity_id
_entity_poly.type
_entity_poly.pdbx_seq_one_letter_code
_entity_poly.pdbx_strand_id
1 'polypeptide(L)'
;MPNKKIFDIIPPKKIELERKEEFREIHEVKKPFHFPFGKILIFLFIFLILLGGFFHFKYSHAEIEIWPKIDSLNFKEKIKISSEVDQIDLTNHLLPGKIFEIEKEINRDFFSSGKISKKAQGVIRVYNNYNKDQVLVKNTRFISSNGKLFFSENKILVPAGKYTDVTVIAAQSGQNYNIEPSIFSIPGLAGLPQYHSITGKSLSAMAGGGEVSVISQEDLDKTKDTLTKELLTVAKNSLKDKMEGGYILLDEATSQEIIETSGPKAGEEKESFNSRIRGKIRALTFKKSDLENFAKEFISSQVSNDKKLYKESLKTNWTIDSTEDSNKIVLNLEFGGKVYSAIDEDSLKEAIIGKSLKETQILLGEIPQITNSQVRLSPFWVKKVPGEIEKIKLKLILD
;
A
#
# COMPACT_ATOMS: atom_id res chain seq x y z
N MET A 1 69.57 59.56 -41.40
CA MET A 1 70.49 58.41 -41.19
C MET A 1 71.89 58.96 -41.05
N PRO A 2 72.92 58.32 -40.43
CA PRO A 2 73.02 57.14 -39.57
C PRO A 2 73.98 57.34 -38.34
N ASN A 3 74.22 56.24 -37.59
CA ASN A 3 75.39 55.82 -36.78
C ASN A 3 76.72 56.63 -36.90
N LYS A 4 77.56 56.67 -35.84
CA LYS A 4 78.53 55.61 -35.42
C LYS A 4 79.46 56.07 -34.27
N LYS A 5 79.93 55.09 -33.48
CA LYS A 5 80.97 55.13 -32.42
C LYS A 5 82.37 55.47 -32.94
N ILE A 6 83.29 55.91 -32.06
CA ILE A 6 84.75 55.60 -32.03
C ILE A 6 85.32 55.84 -30.59
N PHE A 7 86.45 55.18 -30.35
CA PHE A 7 87.22 54.84 -29.15
C PHE A 7 87.98 55.98 -28.41
N ASP A 8 88.12 55.74 -27.10
CA ASP A 8 89.32 55.79 -26.24
C ASP A 8 90.05 57.13 -25.98
N ILE A 9 90.88 57.08 -24.92
CA ILE A 9 91.87 58.03 -24.38
C ILE A 9 91.49 58.64 -23.01
N ILE A 10 92.17 58.12 -21.98
CA ILE A 10 92.36 58.73 -20.65
C ILE A 10 93.18 60.01 -20.77
N PRO A 11 92.86 61.08 -20.02
CA PRO A 11 93.92 61.85 -19.34
C PRO A 11 93.42 62.40 -17.96
N PRO A 12 94.18 63.21 -17.20
CA PRO A 12 94.73 62.78 -15.93
C PRO A 12 94.26 63.65 -14.74
N LYS A 13 94.74 63.27 -13.56
CA LYS A 13 94.60 63.91 -12.24
C LYS A 13 94.99 65.39 -12.25
N LYS A 14 94.21 66.23 -11.56
CA LYS A 14 94.68 67.54 -11.04
C LYS A 14 94.03 67.85 -9.69
N ILE A 15 94.86 68.31 -8.77
CA ILE A 15 94.54 68.77 -7.43
C ILE A 15 94.69 70.31 -7.42
N GLU A 16 93.96 70.94 -6.50
CA GLU A 16 94.27 72.18 -5.74
C GLU A 16 93.55 73.51 -6.04
N LEU A 17 92.99 74.00 -4.91
CA LEU A 17 93.03 75.35 -4.32
C LEU A 17 91.81 76.28 -4.41
N GLU A 18 91.52 76.79 -3.21
CA GLU A 18 90.38 77.56 -2.74
C GLU A 18 90.30 78.98 -3.32
N ARG A 19 89.07 79.52 -3.40
CA ARG A 19 88.76 80.89 -2.97
C ARG A 19 87.26 81.05 -2.68
N LYS A 20 86.95 81.58 -1.49
CA LYS A 20 85.63 81.95 -0.97
C LYS A 20 84.95 83.05 -1.80
N GLU A 21 83.62 83.00 -1.90
CA GLU A 21 82.73 84.19 -1.85
C GLU A 21 81.39 83.83 -1.16
N GLU A 22 80.81 84.84 -0.51
CA GLU A 22 79.83 84.80 0.57
C GLU A 22 78.34 84.90 0.14
N PHE A 23 77.51 84.13 0.83
CA PHE A 23 76.15 84.37 1.36
C PHE A 23 75.05 85.13 0.57
N ARG A 24 73.88 84.48 0.48
CA ARG A 24 72.62 85.04 0.99
C ARG A 24 71.66 83.93 1.49
N GLU A 25 71.27 84.06 2.75
CA GLU A 25 70.37 83.16 3.49
C GLU A 25 68.92 83.26 3.04
N ILE A 26 68.22 82.11 3.00
CA ILE A 26 66.78 82.03 3.28
C ILE A 26 66.63 81.01 4.41
N HIS A 27 66.31 81.49 5.60
CA HIS A 27 65.96 80.66 6.74
C HIS A 27 64.57 80.04 6.54
N GLU A 28 64.51 78.76 6.15
CA GLU A 28 63.34 77.92 6.43
C GLU A 28 63.41 77.43 7.87
N VAL A 29 62.57 77.99 8.75
CA VAL A 29 62.37 77.46 10.11
C VAL A 29 61.62 76.14 10.01
N LYS A 30 62.35 75.02 9.86
CA LYS A 30 61.80 73.69 10.09
C LYS A 30 61.60 73.52 11.60
N LYS A 31 60.38 73.77 12.09
CA LYS A 31 59.98 73.31 13.43
C LYS A 31 60.16 71.79 13.49
N PRO A 32 60.87 71.23 14.48
CA PRO A 32 60.95 69.78 14.62
C PRO A 32 59.55 69.23 14.90
N PHE A 33 59.01 68.48 13.96
CA PHE A 33 57.77 67.74 14.14
C PHE A 33 58.05 66.57 15.09
N HIS A 34 57.94 66.81 16.39
CA HIS A 34 57.97 65.74 17.40
C HIS A 34 56.69 64.91 17.25
N PHE A 35 56.75 63.87 16.42
CA PHE A 35 55.69 62.87 16.35
C PHE A 35 55.67 62.11 17.69
N PRO A 36 54.55 62.10 18.44
CA PRO A 36 54.50 61.54 19.78
C PRO A 36 54.36 60.02 19.71
N PHE A 37 55.35 59.33 19.11
CA PHE A 37 55.38 57.87 18.93
C PHE A 37 55.07 57.12 20.23
N GLY A 38 55.58 57.59 21.36
CA GLY A 38 55.28 57.02 22.68
C GLY A 38 53.81 57.11 23.08
N LYS A 39 53.12 58.22 22.78
CA LYS A 39 51.68 58.36 23.09
C LYS A 39 50.82 57.50 22.15
N ILE A 40 51.19 57.41 20.87
CA ILE A 40 50.49 56.58 19.88
C ILE A 40 50.59 55.09 20.23
N LEU A 41 51.77 54.63 20.69
CA LEU A 41 51.96 53.25 21.17
C LEU A 41 51.10 52.94 22.40
N ILE A 42 50.98 53.89 23.35
CA ILE A 42 50.11 53.74 24.52
C ILE A 42 48.63 53.69 24.10
N PHE A 43 48.18 54.56 23.20
CA PHE A 43 46.80 54.53 22.70
C PHE A 43 46.49 53.25 21.92
N LEU A 44 47.41 52.77 21.09
CA LEU A 44 47.25 51.50 20.36
C LEU A 44 47.19 50.31 21.32
N PHE A 45 48.00 50.31 22.38
CA PHE A 45 47.98 49.28 23.41
C PHE A 45 46.65 49.27 24.18
N ILE A 46 46.16 50.44 24.60
CA ILE A 46 44.84 50.58 25.24
C ILE A 46 43.73 50.15 24.28
N PHE A 47 43.80 50.53 23.01
CA PHE A 47 42.84 50.12 21.99
C PHE A 47 42.84 48.59 21.81
N LEU A 48 43.99 47.94 21.74
CA LEU A 48 44.09 46.48 21.65
C LEU A 48 43.55 45.79 22.90
N ILE A 49 43.71 46.37 24.10
CA ILE A 49 43.10 45.85 25.33
C ILE A 49 41.58 45.99 25.30
N LEU A 50 41.07 47.16 24.91
CA LEU A 50 39.62 47.39 24.79
C LEU A 50 39.01 46.51 23.71
N LEU A 51 39.70 46.34 22.58
CA LEU A 51 39.31 45.46 21.49
C LEU A 51 39.33 44.00 21.97
N GLY A 52 40.40 43.57 22.64
CA GLY A 52 40.50 42.24 23.23
C GLY A 52 39.39 41.95 24.26
N GLY A 53 39.08 42.92 25.12
CA GLY A 53 37.96 42.85 26.05
C GLY A 53 36.61 42.76 25.33
N PHE A 54 36.39 43.60 24.31
CA PHE A 54 35.18 43.57 23.49
C PHE A 54 35.00 42.22 22.78
N PHE A 55 36.05 41.68 22.15
CA PHE A 55 36.00 40.35 21.52
C PHE A 55 35.83 39.23 22.54
N HIS A 56 36.45 39.35 23.73
CA HIS A 56 36.30 38.40 24.83
C HIS A 56 34.83 38.27 25.26
N PHE A 57 34.14 39.39 25.49
CA PHE A 57 32.73 39.36 25.92
C PHE A 57 31.75 39.10 24.78
N LYS A 58 32.02 39.58 23.56
CA LYS A 58 31.09 39.48 22.43
C LYS A 58 30.99 38.08 21.83
N TYR A 59 32.09 37.33 21.78
CA TYR A 59 32.13 36.01 21.11
C TYR A 59 32.18 34.83 22.09
N SER A 60 32.12 35.07 23.40
CA SER A 60 32.07 33.98 24.38
C SER A 60 30.74 33.25 24.30
N HIS A 61 30.79 31.92 24.18
CA HIS A 61 29.61 31.06 24.24
C HIS A 61 29.94 29.73 24.94
N ALA A 62 28.93 29.13 25.56
CA ALA A 62 29.02 27.83 26.21
C ALA A 62 28.07 26.84 25.52
N GLU A 63 28.58 25.68 25.14
CA GLU A 63 27.76 24.56 24.66
C GLU A 63 27.82 23.43 25.68
N ILE A 64 26.65 22.97 26.11
CA ILE A 64 26.50 21.97 27.16
C ILE A 64 25.62 20.85 26.63
N GLU A 65 26.22 19.68 26.48
CA GLU A 65 25.51 18.46 26.14
C GLU A 65 25.21 17.69 27.41
N ILE A 66 23.96 17.28 27.58
CA ILE A 66 23.48 16.60 28.79
C ILE A 66 22.83 15.28 28.41
N TRP A 67 23.26 14.21 29.07
CA TRP A 67 22.65 12.89 28.99
C TRP A 67 21.76 12.71 30.22
N PRO A 68 20.44 12.96 30.10
CA PRO A 68 19.52 12.68 31.20
C PRO A 68 19.49 11.17 31.48
N LYS A 69 19.05 10.80 32.67
CA LYS A 69 18.74 9.40 32.99
C LYS A 69 17.57 8.92 32.13
N ILE A 70 17.78 7.80 31.44
CA ILE A 70 16.81 7.19 30.52
C ILE A 70 16.37 5.84 31.08
N ASP A 71 15.06 5.62 31.13
CA ASP A 71 14.44 4.34 31.41
C ASP A 71 13.71 3.84 30.16
N SER A 72 13.65 2.53 29.96
CA SER A 72 12.89 1.91 28.86
C SER A 72 11.64 1.24 29.41
N LEU A 73 10.49 1.56 28.84
CA LEU A 73 9.19 1.02 29.24
C LEU A 73 8.61 0.19 28.10
N ASN A 74 7.95 -0.91 28.47
CA ASN A 74 7.23 -1.77 27.54
C ASN A 74 5.92 -2.21 28.19
N PHE A 75 4.84 -2.16 27.42
CA PHE A 75 3.48 -2.44 27.83
C PHE A 75 2.81 -3.39 26.83
N LYS A 76 1.83 -4.13 27.31
CA LYS A 76 0.95 -4.98 26.50
C LYS A 76 -0.47 -4.77 26.96
N GLU A 77 -1.29 -4.18 26.10
CA GLU A 77 -2.68 -3.86 26.41
C GLU A 77 -3.63 -4.44 25.37
N LYS A 78 -4.84 -4.77 25.81
CA LYS A 78 -5.95 -5.08 24.91
C LYS A 78 -6.73 -3.81 24.62
N ILE A 79 -6.75 -3.41 23.36
CA ILE A 79 -7.49 -2.22 22.91
C ILE A 79 -8.65 -2.65 22.03
N LYS A 80 -9.77 -1.93 22.12
CA LYS A 80 -10.92 -2.16 21.24
C LYS A 80 -11.03 -1.03 20.25
N ILE A 81 -11.12 -1.35 18.97
CA ILE A 81 -11.45 -0.39 17.92
C ILE A 81 -12.96 -0.44 17.71
N SER A 82 -13.62 0.71 17.71
CA SER A 82 -15.06 0.80 17.46
C SER A 82 -15.42 1.96 16.56
N SER A 83 -16.31 1.73 15.59
CA SER A 83 -16.89 2.81 14.77
C SER A 83 -17.94 3.66 15.48
N GLU A 84 -18.29 3.33 16.72
CA GLU A 84 -19.26 4.06 17.55
C GLU A 84 -18.59 5.14 18.42
N VAL A 85 -17.26 5.25 18.34
CA VAL A 85 -16.44 6.13 19.16
C VAL A 85 -15.68 7.08 18.24
N ASP A 86 -15.74 8.38 18.54
CA ASP A 86 -15.09 9.44 17.72
C ASP A 86 -13.71 9.87 18.24
N GLN A 87 -13.38 9.54 19.50
CA GLN A 87 -12.15 9.97 20.17
C GLN A 87 -11.52 8.84 20.98
N ILE A 88 -10.23 8.95 21.27
CA ILE A 88 -9.51 7.97 22.09
C ILE A 88 -10.06 8.00 23.53
N ASP A 89 -10.42 6.83 24.07
CA ASP A 89 -10.78 6.66 25.48
C ASP A 89 -9.75 5.74 26.15
N LEU A 90 -8.83 6.37 26.88
CA LEU A 90 -7.77 5.65 27.62
C LEU A 90 -8.31 4.78 28.74
N THR A 91 -9.42 5.18 29.38
CA THR A 91 -9.94 4.48 30.57
C THR A 91 -10.56 3.15 30.16
N ASN A 92 -11.34 3.19 29.08
CA ASN A 92 -12.03 2.00 28.55
C ASN A 92 -11.21 1.27 27.46
N HIS A 93 -9.99 1.74 27.18
CA HIS A 93 -9.11 1.21 26.14
C HIS A 93 -9.77 1.17 24.75
N LEU A 94 -10.50 2.25 24.39
CA LEU A 94 -11.21 2.36 23.12
C LEU A 94 -10.47 3.27 22.14
N LEU A 95 -10.41 2.83 20.89
CA LEU A 95 -9.85 3.56 19.76
C LEU A 95 -10.93 3.83 18.70
N PRO A 96 -11.00 5.04 18.13
CA PRO A 96 -11.95 5.34 17.07
C PRO A 96 -11.66 4.52 15.81
N GLY A 97 -12.69 3.84 15.31
CA GLY A 97 -12.71 3.13 14.05
C GLY A 97 -13.55 3.85 13.00
N LYS A 98 -13.31 3.55 11.72
CA LYS A 98 -14.13 4.04 10.61
C LYS A 98 -14.50 2.89 9.68
N ILE A 99 -15.77 2.82 9.30
CA ILE A 99 -16.23 1.85 8.32
C ILE A 99 -16.08 2.47 6.93
N PHE A 100 -15.32 1.80 6.08
CA PHE A 100 -15.30 2.08 4.66
C PHE A 100 -16.11 1.04 3.91
N GLU A 101 -16.82 1.51 2.90
CA GLU A 101 -17.75 0.70 2.14
C GLU A 101 -17.56 0.96 0.64
N ILE A 102 -17.59 -0.14 -0.11
CA ILE A 102 -17.56 -0.11 -1.57
C ILE A 102 -18.40 -1.23 -2.15
N GLU A 103 -19.08 -0.91 -3.25
CA GLU A 103 -19.79 -1.86 -4.07
C GLU A 103 -19.01 -2.10 -5.36
N LYS A 104 -18.90 -3.36 -5.76
CA LYS A 104 -18.23 -3.76 -6.99
C LYS A 104 -19.03 -4.84 -7.70
N GLU A 105 -18.90 -4.84 -9.03
CA GLU A 105 -19.45 -5.85 -9.91
C GLU A 105 -18.33 -6.49 -10.71
N ILE A 106 -18.32 -7.81 -10.76
CA ILE A 106 -17.39 -8.60 -11.57
C ILE A 106 -18.20 -9.41 -12.57
N ASN A 107 -17.72 -9.42 -13.81
CA ASN A 107 -18.32 -10.17 -14.91
C ASN A 107 -17.25 -10.97 -15.65
N ARG A 108 -17.45 -12.28 -15.80
CA ARG A 108 -16.51 -13.20 -16.45
C ARG A 108 -17.23 -14.29 -17.23
N ASP A 109 -16.52 -14.82 -18.22
CA ASP A 109 -16.93 -15.99 -18.99
C ASP A 109 -16.26 -17.25 -18.45
N PHE A 110 -17.01 -18.34 -18.41
CA PHE A 110 -16.60 -19.66 -17.95
C PHE A 110 -16.96 -20.70 -19.00
N PHE A 111 -16.33 -21.87 -18.93
CA PHE A 111 -16.60 -22.99 -19.82
C PHE A 111 -17.38 -24.07 -19.09
N SER A 112 -18.29 -24.73 -19.82
CA SER A 112 -19.04 -25.87 -19.32
C SER A 112 -18.17 -27.12 -19.34
N SER A 113 -18.13 -27.86 -18.24
CA SER A 113 -17.40 -29.14 -18.17
C SER A 113 -18.32 -30.35 -18.30
N GLY A 114 -19.62 -30.18 -18.01
CA GLY A 114 -20.61 -31.24 -18.14
C GLY A 114 -20.80 -31.67 -19.59
N LYS A 115 -21.03 -32.96 -19.80
CA LYS A 115 -21.37 -33.53 -21.11
C LYS A 115 -22.59 -34.42 -20.98
N ILE A 116 -23.53 -34.29 -21.91
CA ILE A 116 -24.65 -35.23 -22.06
C ILE A 116 -24.66 -35.81 -23.45
N SER A 117 -25.05 -37.08 -23.55
CA SER A 117 -25.18 -37.77 -24.83
C SER A 117 -26.63 -37.72 -25.32
N LYS A 118 -26.86 -37.01 -26.42
CA LYS A 118 -28.17 -36.87 -27.06
C LYS A 118 -28.44 -37.97 -28.08
N LYS A 119 -29.74 -38.23 -28.25
CA LYS A 119 -30.30 -39.14 -29.24
C LYS A 119 -30.62 -38.36 -30.51
N ALA A 120 -30.30 -38.95 -31.66
CA ALA A 120 -30.70 -38.38 -32.94
C ALA A 120 -32.23 -38.38 -33.05
N GLN A 121 -32.78 -37.34 -33.66
CA GLN A 121 -34.20 -37.17 -33.92
C GLN A 121 -34.42 -36.82 -35.39
N GLY A 122 -35.62 -37.06 -35.86
CA GLY A 122 -36.06 -36.61 -37.17
C GLY A 122 -37.47 -37.09 -37.48
N VAL A 123 -37.87 -36.89 -38.74
CA VAL A 123 -39.23 -37.19 -39.20
C VAL A 123 -39.20 -38.30 -40.24
N ILE A 124 -40.01 -39.32 -40.03
CA ILE A 124 -40.25 -40.42 -40.97
C ILE A 124 -41.66 -40.26 -41.53
N ARG A 125 -41.78 -40.23 -42.85
CA ARG A 125 -43.06 -40.36 -43.54
C ARG A 125 -43.43 -41.83 -43.64
N VAL A 126 -44.49 -42.24 -42.96
CA VAL A 126 -44.98 -43.61 -42.98
C VAL A 126 -46.08 -43.73 -44.01
N TYR A 127 -45.85 -44.53 -45.04
CA TYR A 127 -46.80 -44.82 -46.10
C TYR A 127 -47.59 -46.09 -45.76
N ASN A 128 -48.89 -46.05 -45.98
CA ASN A 128 -49.75 -47.22 -45.86
C ASN A 128 -50.39 -47.54 -47.21
N ASN A 129 -49.79 -48.48 -47.94
CA ASN A 129 -50.32 -49.01 -49.20
C ASN A 129 -51.24 -50.23 -48.96
N TYR A 130 -51.59 -50.52 -47.71
CA TYR A 130 -52.57 -51.55 -47.36
C TYR A 130 -53.99 -51.03 -47.52
N ASN A 131 -54.97 -51.93 -47.56
CA ASN A 131 -56.38 -51.61 -47.77
C ASN A 131 -57.14 -51.26 -46.48
N LYS A 132 -56.45 -51.17 -45.33
CA LYS A 132 -57.02 -50.80 -44.03
C LYS A 132 -56.13 -49.80 -43.31
N ASP A 133 -56.75 -48.96 -42.49
CA ASP A 133 -56.04 -48.04 -41.62
C ASP A 133 -55.15 -48.81 -40.63
N GLN A 134 -53.93 -48.30 -40.41
CA GLN A 134 -53.00 -48.89 -39.47
C GLN A 134 -52.79 -47.94 -38.29
N VAL A 135 -53.03 -48.47 -37.09
CA VAL A 135 -52.68 -47.80 -35.83
C VAL A 135 -51.31 -48.30 -35.37
N LEU A 136 -50.37 -47.39 -35.20
CA LEU A 136 -49.06 -47.65 -34.60
C LEU A 136 -49.07 -47.11 -33.16
N VAL A 137 -48.71 -47.95 -32.20
CA VAL A 137 -48.66 -47.56 -30.79
C VAL A 137 -47.51 -46.59 -30.52
N LYS A 138 -47.55 -45.90 -29.39
CA LYS A 138 -46.38 -45.14 -28.90
C LYS A 138 -45.18 -46.08 -28.76
N ASN A 139 -43.98 -45.59 -29.05
CA ASN A 139 -42.73 -46.37 -29.09
C ASN A 139 -42.75 -47.51 -30.13
N THR A 140 -43.43 -47.32 -31.26
CA THR A 140 -43.32 -48.25 -32.39
C THR A 140 -41.89 -48.22 -32.93
N ARG A 141 -41.34 -49.41 -33.21
CA ARG A 141 -39.97 -49.62 -33.69
C ARG A 141 -39.88 -49.38 -35.20
N PHE A 142 -38.95 -48.53 -35.60
CA PHE A 142 -38.56 -48.30 -36.99
C PHE A 142 -37.09 -48.68 -37.15
N ILE A 143 -36.78 -49.59 -38.08
CA ILE A 143 -35.39 -49.99 -38.37
C ILE A 143 -35.02 -49.48 -39.75
N SER A 144 -34.04 -48.58 -39.81
CA SER A 144 -33.48 -48.05 -41.06
C SER A 144 -32.76 -49.14 -41.88
N SER A 145 -32.48 -48.85 -43.15
CA SER A 145 -31.72 -49.76 -44.02
C SER A 145 -30.33 -50.11 -43.50
N ASN A 146 -29.71 -49.22 -42.72
CA ASN A 146 -28.42 -49.44 -42.05
C ASN A 146 -28.56 -50.04 -40.64
N GLY A 147 -29.74 -50.57 -40.29
CA GLY A 147 -29.98 -51.33 -39.05
C GLY A 147 -30.11 -50.48 -37.79
N LYS A 148 -30.27 -49.15 -37.90
CA LYS A 148 -30.45 -48.26 -36.74
C LYS A 148 -31.92 -48.23 -36.31
N LEU A 149 -32.12 -48.37 -35.00
CA LEU A 149 -33.44 -48.43 -34.39
C LEU A 149 -33.91 -47.05 -33.93
N PHE A 150 -35.13 -46.68 -34.31
CA PHE A 150 -35.82 -45.48 -33.87
C PHE A 150 -37.20 -45.82 -33.30
N PHE A 151 -37.72 -44.96 -32.44
CA PHE A 151 -39.02 -45.11 -31.79
C PHE A 151 -39.92 -43.93 -32.11
N SER A 152 -41.21 -44.19 -32.38
CA SER A 152 -42.20 -43.11 -32.41
C SER A 152 -42.44 -42.52 -31.03
N GLU A 153 -42.53 -41.20 -30.96
CA GLU A 153 -42.81 -40.51 -29.68
C GLU A 153 -44.29 -40.62 -29.27
N ASN A 154 -45.18 -40.76 -30.26
CA ASN A 154 -46.63 -40.75 -30.09
C ASN A 154 -47.30 -41.94 -30.79
N LYS A 155 -48.55 -42.20 -30.42
CA LYS A 155 -49.44 -43.10 -31.17
C LYS A 155 -49.80 -42.43 -32.50
N ILE A 156 -49.75 -43.19 -33.59
CA ILE A 156 -49.98 -42.67 -34.95
C ILE A 156 -51.08 -43.49 -35.61
N LEU A 157 -51.99 -42.82 -36.32
CA LEU A 157 -52.89 -43.43 -37.28
C LEU A 157 -52.36 -43.15 -38.69
N VAL A 158 -52.18 -44.20 -39.48
CA VAL A 158 -51.78 -44.12 -40.89
C VAL A 158 -52.95 -44.61 -41.74
N PRO A 159 -53.75 -43.72 -42.34
CA PRO A 159 -54.92 -44.12 -43.12
C PRO A 159 -54.56 -44.96 -44.36
N ALA A 160 -55.46 -45.83 -44.80
CA ALA A 160 -55.29 -46.63 -46.00
C ALA A 160 -55.04 -45.74 -47.24
N GLY A 161 -54.05 -46.11 -48.05
CA GLY A 161 -53.66 -45.38 -49.27
C GLY A 161 -53.04 -44.00 -49.04
N LYS A 162 -52.74 -43.62 -47.78
CA LYS A 162 -52.18 -42.32 -47.41
C LYS A 162 -50.87 -42.47 -46.65
N TYR A 163 -50.28 -41.33 -46.27
CA TYR A 163 -49.11 -41.26 -45.41
C TYR A 163 -49.37 -40.37 -44.20
N THR A 164 -48.58 -40.60 -43.14
CA THR A 164 -48.52 -39.74 -41.96
C THR A 164 -47.06 -39.48 -41.62
N ASP A 165 -46.71 -38.22 -41.35
CA ASP A 165 -45.38 -37.84 -40.89
C ASP A 165 -45.26 -38.08 -39.38
N VAL A 166 -44.16 -38.73 -38.98
CA VAL A 166 -43.95 -39.25 -37.63
C VAL A 166 -42.61 -38.77 -37.11
N THR A 167 -42.63 -38.05 -35.99
CA THR A 167 -41.41 -37.75 -35.24
C THR A 167 -40.90 -39.00 -34.56
N VAL A 168 -39.61 -39.28 -34.76
CA VAL A 168 -38.93 -40.42 -34.17
C VAL A 168 -37.67 -40.01 -33.44
N ILE A 169 -37.33 -40.79 -32.42
CA ILE A 169 -36.12 -40.66 -31.61
C ILE A 169 -35.30 -41.93 -31.67
N ALA A 170 -33.97 -41.81 -31.76
CA ALA A 170 -33.06 -42.93 -31.79
C ALA A 170 -33.16 -43.79 -30.52
N ALA A 171 -32.93 -45.09 -30.66
CA ALA A 171 -32.94 -46.00 -29.52
C ALA A 171 -31.82 -45.69 -28.51
N GLN A 172 -30.65 -45.34 -29.01
CA GLN A 172 -29.46 -45.02 -28.22
C GLN A 172 -28.93 -43.63 -28.61
N SER A 173 -28.20 -43.01 -27.68
CA SER A 173 -27.51 -41.75 -27.95
C SER A 173 -26.27 -41.97 -28.81
N GLY A 174 -25.78 -40.90 -29.45
CA GLY A 174 -24.50 -40.89 -30.16
C GLY A 174 -24.61 -40.58 -31.65
N GLN A 175 -23.47 -40.17 -32.21
CA GLN A 175 -23.36 -39.70 -33.61
C GLN A 175 -23.69 -40.78 -34.64
N ASN A 176 -23.54 -42.06 -34.26
CA ASN A 176 -23.85 -43.20 -35.14
C ASN A 176 -25.34 -43.32 -35.52
N TYR A 177 -26.23 -42.57 -34.86
CA TYR A 177 -27.65 -42.48 -35.21
C TYR A 177 -27.99 -41.24 -36.04
N ASN A 178 -27.01 -40.37 -36.32
CA ASN A 178 -27.15 -39.34 -37.34
C ASN A 178 -26.98 -40.02 -38.70
N ILE A 179 -28.10 -40.27 -39.38
CA ILE A 179 -28.13 -41.02 -40.64
C ILE A 179 -28.75 -40.17 -41.73
N GLU A 180 -28.22 -40.29 -42.94
CA GLU A 180 -28.83 -39.72 -44.15
C GLU A 180 -30.24 -40.28 -44.40
N PRO A 181 -31.05 -39.64 -45.28
CA PRO A 181 -32.36 -40.13 -45.67
C PRO A 181 -32.38 -41.63 -45.96
N SER A 182 -33.29 -42.37 -45.32
CA SER A 182 -33.32 -43.83 -45.35
C SER A 182 -34.75 -44.37 -45.44
N ILE A 183 -34.86 -45.66 -45.74
CA ILE A 183 -36.10 -46.43 -45.71
C ILE A 183 -36.14 -47.22 -44.41
N PHE A 184 -37.31 -47.29 -43.79
CA PHE A 184 -37.52 -47.89 -42.48
C PHE A 184 -38.55 -49.01 -42.58
N SER A 185 -38.20 -50.17 -42.04
CA SER A 185 -39.14 -51.26 -41.78
C SER A 185 -39.78 -51.09 -40.39
N ILE A 186 -40.95 -51.70 -40.21
CA ILE A 186 -41.67 -51.72 -38.93
C ILE A 186 -41.71 -53.18 -38.43
N PRO A 187 -40.70 -53.64 -37.66
CA PRO A 187 -40.58 -55.06 -37.29
C PRO A 187 -41.77 -55.59 -36.50
N GLY A 188 -42.49 -54.72 -35.79
CA GLY A 188 -43.70 -55.10 -35.04
C GLY A 188 -44.86 -55.58 -35.93
N LEU A 189 -44.78 -55.36 -37.25
CA LEU A 189 -45.75 -55.88 -38.21
C LEU A 189 -45.30 -57.20 -38.87
N ALA A 190 -44.08 -57.70 -38.56
CA ALA A 190 -43.55 -58.91 -39.19
C ALA A 190 -44.48 -60.11 -38.97
N GLY A 191 -44.74 -60.87 -40.04
CA GLY A 191 -45.68 -62.00 -40.04
C GLY A 191 -47.14 -61.61 -40.27
N LEU A 192 -47.48 -60.31 -40.32
CA LEU A 192 -48.82 -59.83 -40.67
C LEU A 192 -48.93 -59.49 -42.17
N PRO A 193 -50.11 -59.62 -42.80
CA PRO A 193 -50.30 -59.34 -44.24
C PRO A 193 -49.88 -57.93 -44.66
N GLN A 194 -50.02 -56.95 -43.76
CA GLN A 194 -49.69 -55.55 -44.03
C GLN A 194 -48.19 -55.21 -43.92
N TYR A 195 -47.33 -56.15 -43.50
CA TYR A 195 -45.91 -55.89 -43.24
C TYR A 195 -45.18 -55.25 -44.42
N HIS A 196 -45.39 -55.78 -45.63
CA HIS A 196 -44.75 -55.28 -46.85
C HIS A 196 -45.48 -54.08 -47.47
N SER A 197 -46.70 -53.79 -47.03
CA SER A 197 -47.52 -52.69 -47.53
C SER A 197 -47.36 -51.40 -46.73
N ILE A 198 -46.72 -51.45 -45.55
CA ILE A 198 -46.51 -50.30 -44.68
C ILE A 198 -45.01 -50.06 -44.51
N THR A 199 -44.53 -48.88 -44.89
CA THR A 199 -43.08 -48.58 -44.90
C THR A 199 -42.84 -47.13 -44.51
N GLY A 200 -41.78 -46.89 -43.74
CA GLY A 200 -41.31 -45.55 -43.41
C GLY A 200 -40.24 -45.06 -44.39
N LYS A 201 -40.21 -43.75 -44.67
CA LYS A 201 -39.12 -43.11 -45.40
C LYS A 201 -38.82 -41.75 -44.77
N SER A 202 -37.57 -41.48 -44.40
CA SER A 202 -37.17 -40.12 -44.07
C SER A 202 -36.79 -39.35 -45.33
N LEU A 203 -37.19 -38.08 -45.39
CA LEU A 203 -36.86 -37.17 -46.50
C LEU A 203 -35.66 -36.27 -46.16
N SER A 204 -35.32 -36.19 -44.88
CA SER A 204 -34.18 -35.46 -44.33
C SER A 204 -33.37 -36.39 -43.44
N ALA A 205 -32.12 -36.01 -43.17
CA ALA A 205 -31.25 -36.74 -42.26
C ALA A 205 -31.82 -36.75 -40.83
N MET A 206 -31.55 -37.83 -40.09
CA MET A 206 -31.68 -37.85 -38.64
C MET A 206 -30.48 -37.11 -38.04
N ALA A 207 -30.70 -36.23 -37.08
CA ALA A 207 -29.66 -35.35 -36.55
C ALA A 207 -29.80 -35.12 -35.04
N GLY A 208 -28.78 -34.51 -34.42
CA GLY A 208 -28.77 -34.17 -32.99
C GLY A 208 -28.26 -35.28 -32.06
N GLY A 209 -27.83 -36.42 -32.59
CA GLY A 209 -27.17 -37.48 -31.82
C GLY A 209 -25.68 -37.17 -31.59
N GLY A 210 -25.22 -37.26 -30.34
CA GLY A 210 -23.82 -36.97 -30.00
C GLY A 210 -23.64 -36.43 -28.59
N GLU A 211 -22.40 -36.14 -28.20
CA GLU A 211 -22.11 -35.42 -26.96
C GLU A 211 -22.31 -33.92 -27.17
N VAL A 212 -22.99 -33.27 -26.22
CA VAL A 212 -23.10 -31.82 -26.14
C VAL A 212 -22.68 -31.35 -24.76
N SER A 213 -22.02 -30.19 -24.72
CA SER A 213 -21.60 -29.57 -23.47
C SER A 213 -22.81 -28.98 -22.74
N VAL A 214 -22.89 -29.23 -21.44
CA VAL A 214 -23.90 -28.67 -20.56
C VAL A 214 -23.26 -28.12 -19.30
N ILE A 215 -23.89 -27.09 -18.76
CA ILE A 215 -23.43 -26.49 -17.51
C ILE A 215 -23.72 -27.45 -16.36
N SER A 216 -22.67 -27.91 -15.68
CA SER A 216 -22.82 -28.75 -14.49
C SER A 216 -23.05 -27.89 -13.24
N GLN A 217 -23.58 -28.49 -12.18
CA GLN A 217 -23.67 -27.80 -10.88
C GLN A 217 -22.28 -27.43 -10.34
N GLU A 218 -21.29 -28.29 -10.58
CA GLU A 218 -19.90 -28.05 -10.21
C GLU A 218 -19.30 -26.82 -10.92
N ASP A 219 -19.66 -26.59 -12.19
CA ASP A 219 -19.25 -25.39 -12.92
C ASP A 219 -19.81 -24.11 -12.28
N LEU A 220 -21.07 -24.15 -11.85
CA LEU A 220 -21.72 -23.01 -11.18
C LEU A 220 -21.11 -22.74 -9.80
N ASP A 221 -20.83 -23.78 -9.02
CA ASP A 221 -20.24 -23.65 -7.69
C ASP A 221 -18.81 -23.09 -7.78
N LYS A 222 -17.98 -23.63 -8.70
CA LYS A 222 -16.63 -23.09 -8.98
C LYS A 222 -16.67 -21.66 -9.50
N THR A 223 -17.65 -21.33 -10.34
CA THR A 223 -17.85 -19.97 -10.85
C THR A 223 -18.15 -19.01 -9.70
N LYS A 224 -19.10 -19.36 -8.83
CA LYS A 224 -19.46 -18.54 -7.67
C LYS A 224 -18.26 -18.33 -6.74
N ASP A 225 -17.50 -19.36 -6.44
CA ASP A 225 -16.31 -19.27 -5.59
C ASP A 225 -15.23 -18.39 -6.21
N THR A 226 -14.96 -18.56 -7.50
CA THR A 226 -13.99 -17.75 -8.26
C THR A 226 -14.38 -16.29 -8.25
N LEU A 227 -15.62 -15.98 -8.63
CA LEU A 227 -16.13 -14.62 -8.67
C LEU A 227 -16.17 -13.96 -7.29
N THR A 228 -16.52 -14.71 -6.24
CA THR A 228 -16.55 -14.19 -4.86
C THR A 228 -15.15 -13.81 -4.38
N LYS A 229 -14.13 -14.63 -4.66
CA LYS A 229 -12.72 -14.35 -4.33
C LYS A 229 -12.17 -13.15 -5.12
N GLU A 230 -12.47 -13.07 -6.41
CA GLU A 230 -12.07 -11.95 -7.26
C GLU A 230 -12.71 -10.64 -6.79
N LEU A 231 -14.01 -10.67 -6.50
CA LEU A 231 -14.77 -9.54 -5.97
C LEU A 231 -14.13 -9.01 -4.66
N LEU A 232 -13.83 -9.90 -3.71
CA LEU A 232 -13.18 -9.51 -2.45
C LEU A 232 -11.80 -8.86 -2.70
N THR A 233 -11.01 -9.43 -3.60
CA THR A 233 -9.66 -8.93 -3.92
C THR A 233 -9.72 -7.53 -4.55
N VAL A 234 -10.57 -7.36 -5.57
CA VAL A 234 -10.75 -6.08 -6.27
C VAL A 234 -11.31 -5.01 -5.34
N ALA A 235 -12.27 -5.37 -4.49
CA ALA A 235 -12.86 -4.45 -3.53
C ALA A 235 -11.85 -4.04 -2.44
N LYS A 236 -11.06 -4.96 -1.89
CA LYS A 236 -10.00 -4.64 -0.91
C LYS A 236 -8.96 -3.68 -1.48
N ASN A 237 -8.51 -3.89 -2.72
CA ASN A 237 -7.59 -2.96 -3.37
C ASN A 237 -8.23 -1.59 -3.57
N SER A 238 -9.48 -1.54 -4.04
CA SER A 238 -10.20 -0.27 -4.20
C SER A 238 -10.46 0.45 -2.86
N LEU A 239 -10.65 -0.29 -1.76
CA LEU A 239 -10.74 0.29 -0.43
C LEU A 239 -9.41 0.92 -0.03
N LYS A 240 -8.29 0.23 -0.23
CA LYS A 240 -6.93 0.75 0.03
C LYS A 240 -6.67 2.05 -0.71
N ASP A 241 -7.08 2.14 -1.98
CA ASP A 241 -6.93 3.36 -2.78
C ASP A 241 -7.81 4.51 -2.29
N LYS A 242 -8.99 4.21 -1.73
CA LYS A 242 -9.93 5.21 -1.17
C LYS A 242 -9.56 5.66 0.25
N MET A 243 -8.75 4.89 0.96
CA MET A 243 -8.33 5.19 2.33
C MET A 243 -7.21 6.25 2.33
N GLU A 244 -7.60 7.51 2.36
CA GLU A 244 -6.67 8.64 2.61
C GLU A 244 -6.39 8.81 4.11
N GLY A 245 -5.22 9.35 4.48
CA GLY A 245 -4.96 9.81 5.85
C GLY A 245 -4.44 8.75 6.84
N GLY A 246 -3.77 7.70 6.36
CA GLY A 246 -3.04 6.75 7.23
C GLY A 246 -3.92 5.75 7.96
N TYR A 247 -5.10 5.44 7.41
CA TYR A 247 -5.93 4.34 7.89
C TYR A 247 -5.30 2.98 7.56
N ILE A 248 -5.46 2.05 8.50
CA ILE A 248 -5.04 0.67 8.38
C ILE A 248 -6.28 -0.20 8.14
N LEU A 249 -6.24 -0.99 7.08
CA LEU A 249 -7.25 -2.01 6.77
C LEU A 249 -6.98 -3.26 7.59
N LEU A 250 -8.01 -3.76 8.27
CA LEU A 250 -7.98 -5.02 8.98
C LEU A 250 -8.69 -6.08 8.11
N ASP A 251 -7.91 -7.02 7.57
CA ASP A 251 -8.42 -8.01 6.61
C ASP A 251 -9.50 -8.91 7.23
N GLU A 252 -9.36 -9.21 8.52
CA GLU A 252 -10.25 -9.99 9.37
C GLU A 252 -11.47 -9.19 9.86
N ALA A 253 -11.42 -7.85 9.74
CA ALA A 253 -12.54 -6.94 10.01
C ALA A 253 -13.26 -6.53 8.71
N THR A 254 -13.10 -7.32 7.64
CA THR A 254 -13.76 -7.12 6.37
C THR A 254 -14.94 -8.08 6.24
N SER A 255 -16.14 -7.53 6.01
CA SER A 255 -17.34 -8.29 5.71
C SER A 255 -17.73 -8.11 4.25
N GLN A 256 -18.33 -9.16 3.69
CA GLN A 256 -18.79 -9.20 2.31
C GLN A 256 -20.26 -9.60 2.28
N GLU A 257 -21.05 -8.83 1.56
CA GLU A 257 -22.45 -9.10 1.28
C GLU A 257 -22.63 -9.23 -0.23
N ILE A 258 -23.18 -10.36 -0.69
CA ILE A 258 -23.53 -10.53 -2.10
C ILE A 258 -24.91 -9.92 -2.30
N ILE A 259 -24.99 -8.87 -3.10
CA ILE A 259 -26.24 -8.17 -3.44
C ILE A 259 -26.98 -8.95 -4.51
N GLU A 260 -26.27 -9.33 -5.57
CA GLU A 260 -26.86 -9.94 -6.75
C GLU A 260 -25.90 -10.93 -7.40
N THR A 261 -26.45 -12.05 -7.86
CA THR A 261 -25.77 -12.99 -8.74
C THR A 261 -26.65 -13.23 -9.94
N SER A 262 -26.09 -13.11 -11.14
CA SER A 262 -26.79 -13.41 -12.39
C SER A 262 -25.95 -14.35 -13.23
N GLY A 263 -26.59 -15.37 -13.79
CA GLY A 263 -25.91 -16.38 -14.60
C GLY A 263 -26.90 -17.44 -15.10
N PRO A 264 -26.40 -18.43 -15.86
CA PRO A 264 -27.21 -19.52 -16.37
C PRO A 264 -27.56 -20.55 -15.26
N LYS A 265 -28.42 -21.50 -15.61
CA LYS A 265 -28.80 -22.63 -14.76
C LYS A 265 -28.09 -23.92 -15.17
N ALA A 266 -27.96 -24.83 -14.20
CA ALA A 266 -27.43 -26.16 -14.46
C ALA A 266 -28.32 -26.90 -15.47
N GLY A 267 -27.69 -27.65 -16.37
CA GLY A 267 -28.34 -28.40 -17.45
C GLY A 267 -28.61 -27.60 -18.74
N GLU A 268 -28.32 -26.30 -18.77
CA GLU A 268 -28.34 -25.55 -20.03
C GLU A 268 -27.23 -26.04 -20.97
N GLU A 269 -27.59 -26.25 -22.24
CA GLU A 269 -26.68 -26.70 -23.30
C GLU A 269 -25.93 -25.52 -23.91
N LYS A 270 -24.76 -25.24 -23.35
CA LYS A 270 -23.85 -24.18 -23.79
C LYS A 270 -22.42 -24.65 -23.58
N GLU A 271 -21.51 -24.31 -24.48
CA GLU A 271 -20.07 -24.59 -24.31
C GLU A 271 -19.40 -23.62 -23.35
N SER A 272 -19.90 -22.38 -23.32
CA SER A 272 -19.44 -21.33 -22.41
C SER A 272 -20.63 -20.50 -21.91
N PHE A 273 -20.43 -19.83 -20.79
CA PHE A 273 -21.43 -18.98 -20.20
C PHE A 273 -20.84 -17.80 -19.45
N ASN A 274 -21.59 -16.70 -19.46
CA ASN A 274 -21.27 -15.49 -18.74
C ASN A 274 -21.94 -15.51 -17.36
N SER A 275 -21.17 -15.18 -16.31
CA SER A 275 -21.67 -15.05 -14.95
C SER A 275 -21.16 -13.75 -14.33
N ARG A 276 -22.05 -13.13 -13.56
CA ARG A 276 -21.80 -11.85 -12.90
C ARG A 276 -22.16 -11.94 -11.43
N ILE A 277 -21.33 -11.33 -10.61
CA ILE A 277 -21.57 -11.13 -9.18
C ILE A 277 -21.44 -9.65 -8.86
N ARG A 278 -22.36 -9.16 -8.05
CA ARG A 278 -22.31 -7.83 -7.46
C ARG A 278 -22.35 -7.98 -5.96
N GLY A 279 -21.43 -7.32 -5.28
CA GLY A 279 -21.41 -7.34 -3.84
C GLY A 279 -20.79 -6.11 -3.23
N LYS A 280 -21.06 -6.00 -1.95
CA LYS A 280 -20.75 -4.88 -1.09
C LYS A 280 -19.75 -5.35 -0.05
N ILE A 281 -18.62 -4.64 0.02
CA ILE A 281 -17.55 -4.94 0.95
C ILE A 281 -17.49 -3.78 1.94
N ARG A 282 -17.55 -4.14 3.23
CA ARG A 282 -17.46 -3.21 4.35
C ARG A 282 -16.26 -3.59 5.18
N ALA A 283 -15.41 -2.64 5.51
CA ALA A 283 -14.24 -2.89 6.34
C ALA A 283 -14.15 -1.86 7.46
N LEU A 284 -13.95 -2.36 8.68
CA LEU A 284 -13.58 -1.53 9.82
C LEU A 284 -12.09 -1.23 9.76
N THR A 285 -11.74 0.05 9.86
CA THR A 285 -10.37 0.55 9.78
C THR A 285 -10.10 1.47 10.97
N PHE A 286 -8.83 1.73 11.26
CA PHE A 286 -8.42 2.69 12.29
C PHE A 286 -7.23 3.49 11.80
N LYS A 287 -6.98 4.68 12.35
CA LYS A 287 -5.79 5.45 11.98
C LYS A 287 -4.59 4.99 12.78
N LYS A 288 -3.45 4.85 12.10
CA LYS A 288 -2.16 4.60 12.78
C LYS A 288 -1.83 5.69 13.81
N SER A 289 -2.14 6.95 13.50
CA SER A 289 -1.92 8.08 14.41
C SER A 289 -2.65 7.93 15.74
N ASP A 290 -3.87 7.40 15.71
CA ASP A 290 -4.70 7.28 16.91
C ASP A 290 -4.12 6.17 17.80
N LEU A 291 -3.65 5.07 17.22
CA LEU A 291 -2.93 4.01 17.94
C LEU A 291 -1.64 4.53 18.60
N GLU A 292 -0.85 5.32 17.86
CA GLU A 292 0.37 5.94 18.38
C GLU A 292 0.07 6.96 19.48
N ASN A 293 -1.02 7.72 19.37
CA ASN A 293 -1.44 8.68 20.38
C ASN A 293 -1.95 7.99 21.65
N PHE A 294 -2.74 6.91 21.51
CA PHE A 294 -3.13 6.06 22.62
C PHE A 294 -1.89 5.56 23.39
N ALA A 295 -0.90 5.02 22.68
CA ALA A 295 0.34 4.55 23.28
C ALA A 295 1.12 5.67 24.01
N LYS A 296 1.21 6.87 23.42
CA LYS A 296 1.88 8.03 24.03
C LYS A 296 1.17 8.46 25.32
N GLU A 297 -0.14 8.64 25.25
CA GLU A 297 -0.94 9.10 26.39
C GLU A 297 -0.95 8.06 27.51
N PHE A 298 -1.01 6.77 27.17
CA PHE A 298 -0.89 5.69 28.14
C PHE A 298 0.46 5.72 28.84
N ILE A 299 1.59 5.78 28.11
CA ILE A 299 2.92 5.86 28.74
C ILE A 299 3.00 7.10 29.64
N SER A 300 2.52 8.26 29.16
CA SER A 300 2.49 9.50 29.95
C SER A 300 1.67 9.38 31.23
N SER A 301 0.60 8.57 31.25
CA SER A 301 -0.19 8.30 32.46
C SER A 301 0.51 7.39 33.47
N GLN A 302 1.46 6.55 33.03
CA GLN A 302 2.19 5.60 33.86
C GLN A 302 3.50 6.14 34.42
N VAL A 303 3.98 7.29 33.92
CA VAL A 303 5.23 7.91 34.38
C VAL A 303 4.96 9.11 35.28
N SER A 304 5.89 9.36 36.19
CA SER A 304 5.87 10.53 37.05
C SER A 304 6.06 11.83 36.25
N ASN A 305 5.53 12.95 36.77
CA ASN A 305 5.54 14.26 36.10
C ASN A 305 6.95 14.81 35.81
N ASP A 306 7.98 14.28 36.47
CA ASP A 306 9.38 14.61 36.27
C ASP A 306 10.03 13.81 35.14
N LYS A 307 9.28 13.01 34.38
CA LYS A 307 9.77 12.28 33.20
C LYS A 307 9.03 12.70 31.93
N LYS A 308 9.73 12.62 30.81
CA LYS A 308 9.19 12.90 29.47
C LYS A 308 9.43 11.73 28.54
N LEU A 309 8.46 11.43 27.69
CA LEU A 309 8.59 10.42 26.64
C LEU A 309 9.49 10.94 25.51
N TYR A 310 10.52 10.18 25.15
CA TYR A 310 11.27 10.41 23.92
C TYR A 310 10.45 9.86 22.74
N LYS A 311 9.70 10.75 22.07
CA LYS A 311 8.67 10.38 21.09
C LYS A 311 9.20 9.52 19.94
N GLU A 312 10.42 9.79 19.51
CA GLU A 312 11.11 9.11 18.41
C GLU A 312 11.50 7.67 18.77
N SER A 313 11.56 7.33 20.06
CA SER A 313 11.80 5.97 20.53
C SER A 313 10.55 5.09 20.63
N LEU A 314 9.36 5.68 20.41
CA LEU A 314 8.09 4.96 20.50
C LEU A 314 8.04 3.86 19.44
N LYS A 315 7.77 2.64 19.90
CA LYS A 315 7.50 1.49 19.05
C LYS A 315 6.12 0.95 19.39
N THR A 316 5.34 0.65 18.35
CA THR A 316 4.04 0.01 18.46
C THR A 316 4.03 -1.21 17.54
N ASN A 317 3.49 -2.31 18.03
CA ASN A 317 3.22 -3.52 17.30
C ASN A 317 1.87 -4.05 17.74
N TRP A 318 1.11 -4.66 16.85
CA TRP A 318 -0.23 -5.12 17.19
C TRP A 318 -0.58 -6.40 16.44
N THR A 319 -1.43 -7.20 17.06
CA THR A 319 -2.06 -8.37 16.45
C THR A 319 -3.56 -8.35 16.75
N ILE A 320 -4.34 -8.99 15.90
CA ILE A 320 -5.78 -9.13 16.12
C ILE A 320 -5.99 -10.22 17.17
N ASP A 321 -6.75 -9.90 18.21
CA ASP A 321 -7.15 -10.84 19.26
C ASP A 321 -8.46 -11.53 18.90
N SER A 322 -9.50 -10.74 18.62
CA SER A 322 -10.82 -11.23 18.26
C SER A 322 -11.65 -10.16 17.55
N THR A 323 -12.61 -10.61 16.74
CA THR A 323 -13.64 -9.75 16.11
C THR A 323 -14.94 -9.96 16.87
N GLU A 324 -15.44 -8.91 17.53
CA GLU A 324 -16.71 -8.99 18.28
C GLU A 324 -17.91 -8.91 17.31
N ASP A 325 -17.91 -7.89 16.44
CA ASP A 325 -18.92 -7.69 15.39
C ASP A 325 -18.33 -6.93 14.18
N SER A 326 -19.16 -6.53 13.21
CA SER A 326 -18.69 -5.79 12.01
C SER A 326 -18.16 -4.38 12.31
N ASN A 327 -18.42 -3.86 13.51
CA ASN A 327 -18.14 -2.50 13.94
C ASN A 327 -17.10 -2.45 15.08
N LYS A 328 -16.75 -3.60 15.66
CA LYS A 328 -15.88 -3.74 16.84
C LYS A 328 -14.86 -4.88 16.69
N ILE A 329 -13.59 -4.54 16.90
CA ILE A 329 -12.49 -5.51 16.91
C ILE A 329 -11.53 -5.24 18.07
N VAL A 330 -10.98 -6.31 18.63
CA VAL A 330 -10.01 -6.25 19.74
C VAL A 330 -8.62 -6.53 19.21
N LEU A 331 -7.67 -5.65 19.51
CA LEU A 331 -6.26 -5.83 19.21
C LEU A 331 -5.46 -6.07 20.50
N ASN A 332 -4.46 -6.94 20.41
CA ASN A 332 -3.36 -6.99 21.36
C ASN A 332 -2.30 -5.98 20.91
N LEU A 333 -2.17 -4.88 21.65
CA LEU A 333 -1.20 -3.81 21.37
C LEU A 333 0.02 -3.99 22.28
N GLU A 334 1.18 -4.19 21.67
CA GLU A 334 2.48 -4.13 22.33
C GLU A 334 3.15 -2.80 21.99
N PHE A 335 3.54 -2.04 23.00
CA PHE A 335 4.13 -0.73 22.78
C PHE A 335 5.12 -0.37 23.87
N GLY A 336 6.08 0.48 23.52
CA GLY A 336 7.14 0.86 24.43
C GLY A 336 7.95 2.02 23.92
N GLY A 337 8.77 2.58 24.79
CA GLY A 337 9.60 3.73 24.47
C GLY A 337 10.56 4.05 25.61
N LYS A 338 11.56 4.89 25.29
CA LYS A 338 12.47 5.50 26.24
C LYS A 338 11.78 6.70 26.88
N VAL A 339 11.86 6.80 28.20
CA VAL A 339 11.47 8.00 28.96
C VAL A 339 12.71 8.56 29.63
N TYR A 340 12.85 9.88 29.65
CA TYR A 340 14.00 10.55 30.25
C TYR A 340 13.56 11.51 31.34
N SER A 341 14.43 11.70 32.33
CA SER A 341 14.19 12.66 33.40
C SER A 341 14.15 14.08 32.84
N ALA A 342 13.08 14.82 33.13
CA ALA A 342 12.89 16.19 32.71
C ALA A 342 13.94 17.08 33.37
N ILE A 343 14.60 17.91 32.57
CA ILE A 343 15.56 18.90 33.02
C ILE A 343 14.96 20.27 32.74
N ASP A 344 14.88 21.09 33.78
CA ASP A 344 14.56 22.51 33.64
C ASP A 344 15.79 23.23 33.11
N GLU A 345 15.80 23.49 31.81
CA GLU A 345 16.92 24.12 31.13
C GLU A 345 17.19 25.54 31.62
N ASP A 346 16.17 26.29 32.00
CA ASP A 346 16.31 27.69 32.37
C ASP A 346 16.89 27.80 33.78
N SER A 347 16.32 27.05 34.74
CA SER A 347 16.89 26.92 36.08
C SER A 347 18.34 26.43 36.04
N LEU A 348 18.64 25.49 35.14
CA LEU A 348 20.00 24.97 34.99
C LEU A 348 20.96 26.01 34.40
N LYS A 349 20.55 26.78 33.39
CA LYS A 349 21.35 27.87 32.81
C LYS A 349 21.64 28.94 33.85
N GLU A 350 20.64 29.35 34.64
CA GLU A 350 20.82 30.31 35.72
C GLU A 350 21.83 29.83 36.76
N ALA A 351 21.75 28.55 37.14
CA ALA A 351 22.65 27.96 38.13
C ALA A 351 24.11 27.94 37.70
N ILE A 352 24.42 27.96 36.40
CA ILE A 352 25.79 27.81 35.87
C ILE A 352 26.43 29.12 35.37
N ILE A 353 25.66 30.21 35.27
CA ILE A 353 26.16 31.52 34.83
C ILE A 353 27.38 31.94 35.66
N GLY A 354 28.43 32.38 34.97
CA GLY A 354 29.66 32.89 35.59
C GLY A 354 30.53 31.83 36.29
N LYS A 355 30.09 30.57 36.37
CA LYS A 355 30.89 29.47 36.92
C LYS A 355 32.03 29.11 35.98
N SER A 356 33.12 28.63 36.57
CA SER A 356 34.22 28.04 35.80
C SER A 356 33.81 26.70 35.19
N LEU A 357 34.58 26.23 34.21
CA LEU A 357 34.39 24.91 33.61
C LEU A 357 34.29 23.80 34.66
N LYS A 358 35.20 23.78 35.64
CA LYS A 358 35.26 22.76 36.69
C LYS A 358 34.07 22.83 37.63
N GLU A 359 33.69 24.03 38.06
CA GLU A 359 32.51 24.22 38.93
C GLU A 359 31.22 23.79 38.22
N THR A 360 31.10 24.08 36.92
CA THR A 360 29.96 23.67 36.10
C THR A 360 29.88 22.14 36.00
N GLN A 361 31.01 21.47 35.73
CA GLN A 361 31.07 20.01 35.67
C GLN A 361 30.70 19.34 37.00
N ILE A 362 31.16 19.90 38.13
CA ILE A 362 30.80 19.39 39.46
C ILE A 362 29.30 19.55 39.71
N LEU A 363 28.75 20.75 39.46
CA LEU A 363 27.32 21.02 39.65
C LEU A 363 26.45 20.09 38.81
N LEU A 364 26.78 19.90 37.53
CA LEU A 364 26.04 18.98 36.66
C LEU A 364 26.13 17.52 37.12
N GLY A 365 27.26 17.12 37.71
CA GLY A 365 27.46 15.76 38.24
C GLY A 365 26.71 15.49 39.55
N GLU A 366 26.31 16.52 40.30
CA GLU A 366 25.52 16.39 41.53
C GLU A 366 24.02 16.25 41.26
N ILE A 367 23.55 16.55 40.04
CA ILE A 367 22.13 16.48 39.66
C ILE A 367 21.75 15.01 39.39
N PRO A 368 20.87 14.39 40.20
CA PRO A 368 20.54 12.97 40.06
C PRO A 368 19.87 12.60 38.74
N GLN A 369 19.23 13.57 38.06
CA GLN A 369 18.60 13.38 36.76
C GLN A 369 19.62 13.29 35.60
N ILE A 370 20.89 13.65 35.82
CA ILE A 370 21.93 13.69 34.81
C ILE A 370 22.87 12.49 34.98
N THR A 371 23.02 11.69 33.93
CA THR A 371 23.96 10.55 33.92
C THR A 371 25.34 10.99 33.47
N ASN A 372 25.41 11.90 32.49
CA ASN A 372 26.66 12.44 31.97
C ASN A 372 26.45 13.86 31.44
N SER A 373 27.52 14.66 31.42
CA SER A 373 27.50 15.98 30.80
C SER A 373 28.84 16.34 30.15
N GLN A 374 28.79 17.08 29.05
CA GLN A 374 29.96 17.64 28.39
C GLN A 374 29.81 19.15 28.27
N VAL A 375 30.77 19.90 28.83
CA VAL A 375 30.79 21.36 28.79
C VAL A 375 31.92 21.82 27.88
N ARG A 376 31.59 22.63 26.88
CA ARG A 376 32.56 23.24 25.95
C ARG A 376 32.43 24.76 26.03
N LEU A 377 33.50 25.42 26.43
CA LEU A 377 33.62 26.87 26.40
C LEU A 377 34.41 27.27 25.16
N SER A 378 33.90 28.27 24.43
CA SER A 378 34.52 28.75 23.20
C SER A 378 34.50 30.28 23.16
N PRO A 379 35.55 30.90 22.59
CA PRO A 379 36.77 30.27 22.05
C PRO A 379 37.74 29.80 23.14
N PHE A 380 38.88 29.20 22.78
CA PHE A 380 39.79 28.50 23.71
C PHE A 380 40.29 29.33 24.91
N TRP A 381 40.18 30.66 24.86
CA TRP A 381 40.55 31.57 25.95
C TRP A 381 39.46 31.75 27.02
N VAL A 382 38.22 31.33 26.76
CA VAL A 382 37.10 31.47 27.68
C VAL A 382 37.19 30.41 28.78
N LYS A 383 37.25 30.85 30.04
CA LYS A 383 37.39 29.97 31.22
C LYS A 383 36.12 29.84 32.07
N LYS A 384 35.15 30.72 31.85
CA LYS A 384 33.90 30.81 32.60
C LYS A 384 32.71 30.80 31.65
N VAL A 385 31.58 30.31 32.14
CA VAL A 385 30.30 30.39 31.44
C VAL A 385 29.94 31.87 31.26
N PRO A 386 29.51 32.31 30.05
CA PRO A 386 29.08 33.69 29.80
C PRO A 386 27.97 34.17 30.75
N GLY A 387 27.90 35.49 30.94
CA GLY A 387 26.91 36.12 31.83
C GLY A 387 25.49 36.19 31.27
N GLU A 388 25.30 35.91 29.98
CA GLU A 388 24.02 36.04 29.28
C GLU A 388 23.50 34.64 28.92
N ILE A 389 22.24 34.35 29.28
CA ILE A 389 21.59 33.05 29.04
C ILE A 389 21.59 32.67 27.56
N GLU A 390 21.42 33.65 26.66
CA GLU A 390 21.39 33.45 25.20
C GLU A 390 22.72 32.90 24.65
N LYS A 391 23.83 33.09 25.37
CA LYS A 391 25.15 32.56 25.01
C LYS A 391 25.39 31.13 25.54
N ILE A 392 24.41 30.54 26.22
CA ILE A 392 24.46 29.19 26.77
C ILE A 392 23.51 28.30 25.97
N LYS A 393 24.09 27.43 25.13
CA LYS A 393 23.35 26.45 24.35
C LYS A 393 23.35 25.12 25.07
N LEU A 394 22.17 24.70 25.53
CA LEU A 394 21.96 23.39 26.14
C LEU A 394 21.39 22.44 25.09
N LYS A 395 21.93 21.22 25.03
CA LYS A 395 21.44 20.16 24.15
C LYS A 395 21.28 18.86 24.93
N LEU A 396 20.06 18.33 24.94
CA LEU A 396 19.80 17.00 25.48
C LEU A 396 20.19 15.93 24.45
N ILE A 397 20.92 14.92 24.90
CA ILE A 397 21.33 13.77 24.09
C ILE A 397 20.55 12.54 24.60
N LEU A 398 19.69 11.96 23.76
CA LEU A 398 18.69 10.94 24.14
C LEU A 398 18.95 9.57 23.50
N ASP A 399 20.15 9.41 22.95
CA ASP A 399 20.56 8.34 22.05
C ASP A 399 20.51 6.94 22.69
#